data_AF-A0A838JRI6-F1
#
_entry.id   AF-A0A838JRI6-F1
#
_cell.length_a   1.000
_cell.length_b   1.000
_cell.length_c   1.000
_cell.angle_alpha   90.00
_cell.angle_beta   90.00
_cell.angle_gamma   90.00
#
_symmetry.space_group_name_H-M   'P 1'
#
loop_
_entity.id
_entity.type
_entity.pdbx_description
1 polymer ?
#
loop_
_entity_poly.entity_id
_entity_poly.type
_entity_poly.pdbx_seq_one_letter_code
_entity_poly.pdbx_strand_id
1 'polypeptide(L)'
;AYLMRSEGMLDGDVEATLALYLRQCSVRVTCKELALMATTLANGGMNPATGERALGPRYVRDVLSVMHTCGMYDFAGQWAYRIGIPAKSGVSGGVLAVVPGKLGIGVFSPGLDAYGNSVRGTAVCEEISERLGLHVFADAREDALLGPGRQPWEIA
;
A
#
# COMPACT_ATOMS: atom_id res chain seq x y z
N ALA A 1 -20.47 -0.78 13.62
CA ALA A 1 -20.22 -2.04 14.35
C ALA A 1 -21.52 -2.74 14.75
N TYR A 2 -22.49 -2.05 15.38
CA TYR A 2 -23.80 -2.64 15.69
C TYR A 2 -24.55 -3.20 14.47
N LEU A 3 -24.55 -2.50 13.33
CA LEU A 3 -25.13 -3.02 12.08
C LEU A 3 -24.45 -4.34 11.64
N MET A 4 -23.11 -4.37 11.61
CA MET A 4 -22.38 -5.60 11.26
C MET A 4 -22.67 -6.75 12.23
N ARG A 5 -22.93 -6.46 13.51
CA ARG A 5 -23.34 -7.46 14.50
C ARG A 5 -24.78 -7.96 14.27
N SER A 6 -25.73 -7.07 13.92
CA SER A 6 -27.11 -7.50 13.61
C SER A 6 -27.15 -8.40 12.38
N GLU A 7 -26.27 -8.15 11.41
CA GLU A 7 -26.12 -8.97 10.20
C GLU A 7 -25.23 -10.22 10.40
N GLY A 8 -24.76 -10.50 11.62
CA GLY A 8 -23.95 -11.68 11.92
C GLY A 8 -22.52 -11.67 11.34
N MET A 9 -22.01 -10.50 10.94
CA MET A 9 -20.63 -10.34 10.46
C MET A 9 -19.61 -10.17 11.59
N LEU A 10 -20.06 -9.74 12.77
CA LEU A 10 -19.23 -9.56 13.97
C LEU A 10 -19.87 -10.25 15.17
N ASP A 11 -19.04 -10.96 15.92
CA ASP A 11 -19.38 -11.59 17.18
C ASP A 11 -18.77 -10.83 18.37
N GLY A 12 -19.26 -11.13 19.58
CA GLY A 12 -18.68 -10.61 20.83
C GLY A 12 -19.13 -9.20 21.22
N ASP A 13 -18.30 -8.54 22.02
CA ASP A 13 -18.57 -7.19 22.54
C ASP A 13 -18.17 -6.11 21.52
N VAL A 14 -19.16 -5.34 21.08
CA VAL A 14 -19.03 -4.28 20.07
C VAL A 14 -18.10 -3.17 20.52
N GLU A 15 -18.17 -2.78 21.80
CA GLU A 15 -17.38 -1.67 22.33
C GLU A 15 -15.89 -2.06 22.42
N ALA A 16 -15.59 -3.28 22.85
CA ALA A 16 -14.24 -3.82 22.83
C ALA A 16 -13.65 -3.89 21.41
N THR A 17 -14.43 -4.35 20.42
CA THR A 17 -13.99 -4.39 19.01
C THR A 17 -13.72 -2.99 18.47
N LEU A 18 -14.60 -2.03 18.75
CA LEU A 18 -14.42 -0.65 18.31
C LEU A 18 -13.19 0.00 18.95
N ALA A 19 -12.98 -0.22 20.25
CA ALA A 19 -11.81 0.27 20.96
C ALA A 19 -10.51 -0.30 20.37
N LEU A 20 -10.50 -1.58 19.97
CA LEU A 20 -9.35 -2.19 19.30
C LEU A 20 -9.09 -1.56 17.92
N TYR A 21 -10.13 -1.38 17.11
CA TYR A 21 -10.03 -0.71 15.81
C TYR A 21 -9.43 0.71 15.94
N LEU A 22 -9.93 1.50 16.89
CA LEU A 22 -9.44 2.86 17.11
C LEU A 22 -7.97 2.89 17.57
N ARG A 23 -7.56 1.93 18.40
CA ARG A 23 -6.15 1.76 18.80
C ARG A 23 -5.27 1.41 17.60
N GLN A 24 -5.71 0.50 16.74
CA GLN A 24 -4.99 0.16 15.51
C GLN A 24 -4.79 1.38 14.59
N CYS A 25 -5.83 2.21 14.42
CA CYS A 25 -5.74 3.44 13.63
C CYS A 25 -4.89 4.55 14.28
N SER A 26 -4.54 4.41 15.55
CA SER A 26 -3.76 5.40 16.31
C SER A 26 -2.28 5.05 16.45
N VAL A 27 -1.83 3.96 15.81
CA VAL A 27 -0.41 3.60 15.76
C VAL A 27 0.36 4.68 15.01
N ARG A 28 1.45 5.16 15.62
CA ARG A 28 2.32 6.18 15.04
C ARG A 28 3.45 5.53 14.25
N VAL A 29 3.70 6.05 13.05
CA VAL A 29 4.78 5.63 12.17
C VAL A 29 5.37 6.83 11.46
N THR A 30 6.64 6.73 11.09
CA THR A 30 7.36 7.65 10.19
C THR A 30 7.25 7.21 8.74
N CYS A 31 7.57 8.09 7.78
CA CYS A 31 7.65 7.70 6.36
C CYS A 31 8.62 6.54 6.13
N LYS A 32 9.74 6.50 6.86
CA LYS A 32 10.75 5.45 6.76
C LYS A 32 10.20 4.10 7.21
N GLU A 33 9.47 4.07 8.32
CA GLU A 33 8.83 2.85 8.82
C GLU A 33 7.71 2.40 7.88
N LEU A 34 6.91 3.33 7.35
CA LEU A 34 5.88 3.03 6.36
C LEU A 34 6.47 2.44 5.08
N ALA A 35 7.58 3.01 4.60
CA ALA A 35 8.32 2.46 3.46
C ALA A 35 8.89 1.07 3.76
N LEU A 36 9.41 0.82 4.96
CA LEU A 36 9.90 -0.52 5.35
C LEU A 36 8.76 -1.56 5.41
N MET A 37 7.59 -1.18 5.92
CA MET A 37 6.39 -2.03 5.88
C MET A 37 5.97 -2.32 4.44
N ALA A 38 5.96 -1.31 3.58
CA ALA A 38 5.67 -1.47 2.15
C ALA A 38 6.69 -2.39 1.46
N THR A 39 7.98 -2.24 1.75
CA THR A 39 9.04 -3.08 1.19
C THR A 39 8.94 -4.52 1.68
N THR A 40 8.49 -4.72 2.93
CA THR A 40 8.18 -6.06 3.45
C THR A 40 7.10 -6.74 2.62
N LEU A 41 6.05 -6.02 2.23
CA LEU A 41 5.02 -6.53 1.31
C LEU A 41 5.58 -6.73 -0.11
N ALA A 42 6.38 -5.79 -0.62
CA ALA A 42 7.04 -5.93 -1.93
C ALA A 42 7.92 -7.19 -1.99
N ASN A 43 8.55 -7.53 -0.87
CA ASN A 43 9.45 -8.67 -0.70
C ASN A 43 8.71 -9.96 -0.24
N GLY A 44 7.46 -10.15 -0.69
CA GLY A 44 6.70 -11.37 -0.42
C GLY A 44 6.44 -11.64 1.08
N GLY A 45 6.37 -10.57 1.88
CA GLY A 45 6.11 -10.61 3.31
C GLY A 45 7.34 -10.85 4.19
N MET A 46 8.54 -10.81 3.61
CA MET A 46 9.81 -10.92 4.34
C MET A 46 10.36 -9.53 4.65
N ASN A 47 10.58 -9.23 5.93
CA ASN A 47 11.16 -7.96 6.33
C ASN A 47 12.62 -7.90 5.89
N PRO A 48 13.01 -6.96 4.99
CA PRO A 48 14.36 -6.92 4.43
C PRO A 48 15.43 -6.50 5.46
N ALA A 49 15.05 -5.84 6.55
CA ALA A 49 15.99 -5.39 7.58
C ALA A 49 16.31 -6.48 8.60
N THR A 50 15.38 -7.39 8.86
CA THR A 50 15.52 -8.43 9.90
C THR A 50 15.62 -9.85 9.35
N GLY A 51 15.16 -10.08 8.11
CA GLY A 51 15.04 -11.43 7.54
C GLY A 51 13.87 -12.23 8.14
N GLU A 52 12.98 -11.60 8.90
CA GLU A 52 11.83 -12.26 9.51
C GLU A 52 10.59 -12.18 8.60
N ARG A 53 9.81 -13.27 8.58
CA ARG A 53 8.56 -13.33 7.82
C ARG A 53 7.41 -12.73 8.61
N ALA A 54 6.97 -11.55 8.19
CA ALA A 54 5.79 -10.89 8.75
C ALA A 54 4.49 -11.48 8.19
N LEU A 55 4.48 -11.87 6.91
CA LEU A 55 3.30 -12.40 6.24
C LEU A 55 3.64 -13.50 5.23
N GLY A 56 2.77 -14.49 5.11
CA GLY A 56 2.90 -15.55 4.10
C GLY A 56 2.67 -15.00 2.68
N PRO A 57 3.39 -15.48 1.64
CA PRO A 57 3.28 -14.93 0.28
C PRO A 57 1.85 -14.95 -0.30
N ARG A 58 1.04 -15.95 0.05
CA ARG A 58 -0.37 -16.00 -0.39
C ARG A 58 -1.17 -14.80 0.12
N TYR A 59 -0.99 -14.44 1.39
CA TYR A 59 -1.72 -13.36 2.03
C TYR A 59 -1.20 -12.00 1.58
N VAL A 60 0.09 -11.90 1.27
CA VAL A 60 0.67 -10.71 0.64
C VAL A 60 -0.02 -10.43 -0.68
N ARG A 61 -0.19 -11.45 -1.54
CA ARG A 61 -0.94 -11.31 -2.79
C ARG A 61 -2.38 -10.83 -2.55
N ASP A 62 -3.07 -11.41 -1.57
CA ASP A 62 -4.45 -11.02 -1.24
C ASP A 62 -4.53 -9.55 -0.77
N VAL A 63 -3.63 -9.14 0.12
CA VAL A 63 -3.51 -7.75 0.60
C VAL A 63 -3.23 -6.79 -0.55
N LEU A 64 -2.26 -7.10 -1.41
CA LEU A 64 -1.92 -6.24 -2.55
C LEU A 64 -3.06 -6.14 -3.56
N SER A 65 -3.81 -7.22 -3.76
CA SER A 65 -4.98 -7.22 -4.64
C SER A 65 -6.05 -6.25 -4.13
N VAL A 66 -6.37 -6.29 -2.83
CA VAL A 66 -7.34 -5.38 -2.21
C VAL A 66 -6.81 -3.94 -2.15
N MET A 67 -5.52 -3.74 -1.89
CA MET A 67 -4.90 -2.42 -1.95
C MET A 67 -5.00 -1.80 -3.35
N HIS A 68 -4.82 -2.61 -4.40
CA HIS A 68 -4.92 -2.13 -5.77
C HIS A 68 -6.34 -1.66 -6.13
N THR A 69 -7.37 -2.39 -5.69
CA THR A 69 -8.77 -2.10 -6.08
C THR A 69 -9.52 -1.18 -5.14
N CYS A 70 -9.15 -1.13 -3.85
CA CYS A 70 -9.90 -0.44 -2.80
C CYS A 70 -9.04 0.55 -1.98
N GLY A 71 -7.76 0.70 -2.32
CA GLY A 71 -6.78 1.37 -1.47
C GLY A 71 -6.97 2.87 -1.24
N MET A 72 -7.55 3.55 -2.22
CA MET A 72 -7.55 5.02 -2.33
C MET A 72 -8.95 5.61 -2.25
N TYR A 73 -9.84 4.99 -1.46
CA TYR A 73 -11.25 5.39 -1.31
C TYR A 73 -11.94 5.47 -2.69
N ASP A 74 -12.78 6.48 -2.91
CA ASP A 74 -13.50 6.69 -4.17
C ASP A 74 -12.56 7.02 -5.36
N PHE A 75 -11.28 7.30 -5.09
CA PHE A 75 -10.26 7.52 -6.12
C PHE A 75 -9.59 6.21 -6.60
N ALA A 76 -9.91 5.05 -6.03
CA ALA A 76 -9.19 3.80 -6.31
C ALA A 76 -9.18 3.40 -7.80
N GLY A 77 -10.29 3.58 -8.52
CA GLY A 77 -10.34 3.29 -9.96
C GLY A 77 -9.44 4.19 -10.81
N GLN A 78 -9.43 5.50 -10.53
CA GLN A 78 -8.56 6.45 -11.23
C GLN A 78 -7.09 6.24 -10.87
N TRP A 79 -6.80 5.92 -9.61
CA TRP A 79 -5.47 5.53 -9.16
C TRP A 79 -4.96 4.29 -9.91
N ALA A 80 -5.78 3.23 -9.99
CA ALA A 80 -5.40 2.00 -10.68
C ALA A 80 -5.13 2.21 -12.17
N TYR A 81 -5.83 3.17 -12.81
CA TYR A 81 -5.64 3.50 -14.22
C TYR A 81 -4.42 4.40 -14.49
N ARG A 82 -4.19 5.42 -13.65
CA ARG A 82 -3.14 6.43 -13.88
C ARG A 82 -1.79 6.03 -13.29
N ILE A 83 -1.82 5.45 -12.09
CA ILE A 83 -0.63 5.19 -11.27
C ILE A 83 -0.36 3.68 -11.22
N GLY A 84 -1.39 2.85 -11.09
CA GLY A 84 -1.26 1.40 -11.24
C GLY A 84 -0.38 0.70 -10.21
N ILE A 85 -0.06 1.34 -9.08
CA ILE A 85 0.74 0.75 -8.00
C ILE A 85 -0.20 0.43 -6.81
N PRO A 86 -0.25 -0.80 -6.27
CA PRO A 86 -1.02 -1.09 -5.05
C PRO A 86 -0.70 -0.10 -3.92
N ALA A 87 -1.73 0.56 -3.37
CA ALA A 87 -1.52 1.59 -2.35
C ALA A 87 -2.62 1.60 -1.29
N LYS A 88 -2.37 2.31 -0.19
CA LYS A 88 -3.38 2.66 0.81
C LYS A 88 -3.11 4.07 1.32
N SER A 89 -4.13 4.93 1.28
CA SER A 89 -4.11 6.23 1.95
C SER A 89 -4.71 6.17 3.35
N GLY A 90 -4.26 7.06 4.24
CA GLY A 90 -4.88 7.32 5.53
C GLY A 90 -5.17 8.79 5.73
N VAL A 91 -6.23 9.09 6.48
CA VAL A 91 -6.70 10.46 6.78
C VAL A 91 -5.68 11.32 7.57
N SER A 92 -4.61 10.72 8.08
CA SER A 92 -3.46 11.45 8.63
C SER A 92 -2.64 12.15 7.53
N GLY A 93 -2.85 11.81 6.26
CA GLY A 93 -2.02 12.23 5.12
C GLY A 93 -0.93 11.23 4.74
N GLY A 94 -0.91 10.05 5.36
CA GLY A 94 0.01 8.96 5.00
C GLY A 94 -0.44 8.25 3.73
N VAL A 95 0.52 7.86 2.89
CA VAL A 95 0.31 6.98 1.73
C VAL A 95 1.37 5.88 1.76
N LEU A 96 0.92 4.63 1.81
CA LEU A 96 1.74 3.44 1.64
C LEU A 96 1.52 2.92 0.22
N ALA A 97 2.57 2.74 -0.57
CA ALA A 97 2.48 2.16 -1.91
C ALA A 97 3.54 1.08 -2.10
N VAL A 98 3.18 0.01 -2.82
CA VAL A 98 3.98 -1.21 -2.94
C VAL A 98 4.17 -1.55 -4.41
N VAL A 99 5.42 -1.68 -4.83
CA VAL A 99 5.78 -2.17 -6.16
C VAL A 99 6.33 -3.59 -5.98
N PRO A 100 5.52 -4.63 -6.25
CA PRO A 100 5.90 -6.01 -5.94
C PRO A 100 7.23 -6.40 -6.57
N GLY A 101 8.12 -7.01 -5.78
CA GLY A 101 9.45 -7.43 -6.22
C GLY A 101 10.48 -6.32 -6.42
N LYS A 102 10.12 -5.04 -6.21
CA LYS A 102 11.02 -3.90 -6.50
C LYS A 102 11.25 -3.02 -5.28
N LEU A 103 10.22 -2.33 -4.79
CA LEU A 103 10.35 -1.36 -3.71
C LEU A 103 9.05 -1.09 -2.95
N GLY A 104 9.19 -0.54 -1.76
CA GLY A 104 8.11 0.04 -0.97
C GLY A 104 8.25 1.55 -0.81
N ILE A 105 7.13 2.26 -0.81
CA ILE A 105 7.04 3.71 -0.73
C ILE A 105 6.21 4.10 0.49
N GLY A 106 6.74 5.03 1.28
CA GLY A 106 5.99 5.70 2.36
C GLY A 106 6.05 7.20 2.16
N VAL A 107 4.89 7.84 1.97
CA VAL A 107 4.76 9.30 1.82
C VAL A 107 3.90 9.85 2.94
N PHE A 108 4.18 11.09 3.36
CA PHE A 108 3.35 11.80 4.32
C PHE A 108 3.14 13.24 3.88
N SER A 109 1.87 13.64 3.76
CA SER A 109 1.49 15.03 3.63
C SER A 109 0.06 15.25 4.12
N PRO A 110 -0.17 16.09 5.15
CA PRO A 110 -1.47 16.18 5.82
C PRO A 110 -2.59 16.81 4.99
N GLY A 111 -2.28 17.57 3.93
CA GLY A 111 -3.31 18.19 3.09
C GLY A 111 -4.04 17.15 2.24
N LEU A 112 -5.36 16.99 2.46
CA LEU A 112 -6.21 16.01 1.78
C LEU A 112 -7.06 16.64 0.68
N ASP A 113 -7.42 15.83 -0.32
CA ASP A 113 -8.42 16.14 -1.33
C ASP A 113 -9.86 15.82 -0.86
N ALA A 114 -10.83 16.00 -1.75
CA ALA A 114 -12.25 15.72 -1.49
C ALA A 114 -12.55 14.23 -1.22
N TYR A 115 -11.66 13.32 -1.59
CA TYR A 115 -11.80 11.87 -1.38
C TYR A 115 -11.06 11.40 -0.11
N GLY A 116 -10.41 12.31 0.62
CA GLY A 116 -9.64 12.00 1.83
C GLY A 116 -8.23 11.49 1.56
N ASN A 117 -7.71 11.63 0.33
CA ASN A 117 -6.36 11.23 -0.03
C ASN A 117 -5.38 12.41 0.07
N SER A 118 -4.12 12.14 0.42
CA SER A 118 -3.07 13.16 0.47
C SER A 118 -2.79 13.75 -0.92
N VAL A 119 -3.02 15.05 -1.13
CA VAL A 119 -2.83 15.71 -2.44
C VAL A 119 -1.39 15.55 -2.93
N ARG A 120 -0.42 15.91 -2.07
CA ARG A 120 1.00 15.78 -2.40
C ARG A 120 1.47 14.33 -2.38
N GLY A 121 0.87 13.48 -1.55
CA GLY A 121 1.17 12.06 -1.53
C GLY A 121 0.84 11.39 -2.86
N THR A 122 -0.36 11.65 -3.39
CA THR A 122 -0.80 11.15 -4.69
C THR A 122 0.08 11.69 -5.82
N ALA A 123 0.37 12.99 -5.84
CA ALA A 123 1.19 13.60 -6.88
C ALA A 123 2.61 13.00 -6.96
N VAL A 124 3.25 12.75 -5.81
CA VAL A 124 4.58 12.12 -5.78
C VAL A 124 4.52 10.67 -6.27
N CYS A 125 3.48 9.91 -5.90
CA CYS A 125 3.33 8.54 -6.38
C CYS A 125 3.08 8.48 -7.89
N GLU A 126 2.32 9.43 -8.45
CA GLU A 126 2.13 9.56 -9.89
C GLU A 126 3.44 9.89 -10.61
N GLU A 127 4.19 10.89 -10.13
CA GLU A 127 5.49 11.25 -10.70
C GLU A 127 6.51 10.10 -10.65
N ILE A 128 6.52 9.32 -9.55
CA ILE A 128 7.36 8.12 -9.42
C ILE A 128 6.94 7.06 -10.43
N SER A 129 5.64 6.80 -10.57
CA SER A 129 5.09 5.84 -11.52
C SER A 129 5.51 6.18 -12.95
N GLU A 130 5.30 7.43 -13.36
CA GLU A 130 5.61 7.90 -14.71
C GLU A 130 7.11 7.88 -15.01
N ARG A 131 7.93 8.40 -14.09
CA ARG A 131 9.39 8.52 -14.32
C ARG A 131 10.11 7.19 -14.33
N LEU A 132 9.60 6.22 -13.57
CA LEU A 132 10.24 4.92 -13.41
C LEU A 132 9.53 3.82 -14.21
N GLY A 133 8.46 4.15 -14.93
CA GLY A 133 7.64 3.20 -15.69
C GLY A 133 7.05 2.10 -14.82
N LEU A 134 6.56 2.45 -13.64
CA LEU A 134 6.06 1.50 -12.65
C LEU A 134 4.54 1.40 -12.73
N HIS A 135 4.04 0.36 -13.38
CA HIS A 135 2.62 0.02 -13.39
C HIS A 135 2.46 -1.49 -13.30
N VAL A 136 1.39 -2.00 -12.65
CA VAL A 136 1.10 -3.44 -12.62
C VAL A 136 0.84 -4.08 -14.00
N PHE A 137 0.68 -3.25 -15.04
CA PHE A 137 0.46 -3.65 -16.42
C PHE A 137 1.54 -3.11 -17.37
N ALA A 138 2.55 -2.42 -16.83
CA ALA A 138 3.69 -1.96 -17.61
C ALA A 138 4.53 -3.15 -18.05
N ASP A 139 5.04 -3.06 -19.27
CA ASP A 139 6.00 -4.02 -19.78
C ASP A 139 7.39 -3.78 -19.19
N ALA A 140 8.25 -4.80 -19.19
CA ALA A 140 9.62 -4.71 -18.66
C ALA A 140 10.48 -3.65 -19.38
N ARG A 141 10.09 -3.24 -20.59
CA ARG A 141 10.76 -2.16 -21.34
C ARG A 141 10.44 -0.76 -20.82
N GLU A 142 9.32 -0.59 -20.13
CA GLU A 142 8.92 0.68 -19.52
C GLU A 142 9.63 0.88 -18.18
N ASP A 143 9.93 -0.22 -17.48
CA ASP A 143 10.55 -0.23 -16.17
C ASP A 143 12.00 0.28 -16.17
N ALA A 144 12.15 1.58 -15.93
CA ALA A 144 13.46 2.23 -15.86
C ALA A 144 14.24 1.87 -14.58
N LEU A 145 13.62 1.18 -13.61
CA LEU A 145 14.21 0.86 -12.32
C LEU A 145 15.16 -0.33 -12.38
N LEU A 146 14.87 -1.30 -13.27
CA LEU A 146 15.75 -2.44 -13.54
C LEU A 146 16.74 -2.14 -14.69
N GLY A 147 16.57 -1.04 -15.41
CA GLY A 147 17.33 -0.72 -16.63
C GLY A 147 16.89 -1.59 -17.82
N PRO A 148 17.30 -1.25 -19.07
CA PRO A 148 16.91 -2.03 -20.22
C PRO A 148 17.48 -3.45 -20.13
N GLY A 149 16.62 -4.42 -19.81
CA GLY A 149 16.90 -5.85 -19.96
C GLY A 149 17.45 -6.60 -18.75
N ARG A 150 17.45 -6.05 -17.52
CA ARG A 150 17.79 -6.88 -16.35
C ARG A 150 16.59 -7.60 -15.77
N GLN A 151 16.70 -8.91 -15.69
CA GLN A 151 15.67 -9.76 -15.10
C GLN A 151 15.82 -9.78 -13.56
N PRO A 152 14.72 -9.88 -12.79
CA PRO A 152 14.76 -9.87 -11.33
C PRO A 152 15.68 -10.91 -10.66
N TRP A 153 16.05 -11.98 -11.37
CA TRP A 153 16.94 -13.05 -10.89
C TRP A 153 18.45 -12.75 -11.08
N GLU A 154 18.81 -11.65 -11.74
CA GLU A 154 20.21 -11.24 -11.95
C GLU A 154 20.80 -10.42 -10.78
N ILE A 155 20.02 -10.19 -9.71
CA ILE A 155 20.42 -9.41 -8.52
C ILE A 155 20.57 -10.34 -7.27
N ALA A 156 20.52 -11.66 -7.45
CA ALA A 156 20.73 -12.63 -6.38
C ALA A 156 22.19 -13.12 -6.32
#